data_AF-A0A7M2X403-F1
#
_entry.id   AF-A0A7M2X403-F1
#
_cell.length_a   1.000
_cell.length_b   1.000
_cell.length_c   1.000
_cell.angle_alpha   90.00
_cell.angle_beta   90.00
_cell.angle_gamma   90.00
#
_symmetry.space_group_name_H-M   'P 1'
#
loop_
_entity.id
_entity.type
_entity.pdbx_description
1 polymer ?
#
loop_
_entity_poly.entity_id
_entity_poly.type
_entity_poly.pdbx_seq_one_letter_code
_entity_poly.pdbx_strand_id
1 'polypeptide(L)'
;MLSPVAGGVQRPHRVPRPVRRAGFTLLEILIVIAIITILFGIGIYGYRSLEESASKKLTRTTLGSAAGLLKEMNSTGSYARVEGPKDQIPPPFYELGFSLTNPGDVTVGKAGRAKIANDDATVNTPSQVRLMKILRSNPKIASMIAGFPSQALLTADPGQPARTVPIISDAWDNPLLLVPSGGLKGVNFENGSNNQTITSSGQTTSPANRAFWASAGPDGDFTKGDDNLYSFQN
;
A
#
# COMPACT_ATOMS: atom_id res chain seq x y z
N MET A 1 59.51 37.69 -78.33
CA MET A 1 58.46 36.73 -77.94
C MET A 1 57.68 37.33 -76.79
N LEU A 2 56.51 37.91 -77.07
CA LEU A 2 55.66 38.59 -76.10
C LEU A 2 54.50 37.66 -75.74
N SER A 3 54.38 37.32 -74.45
CA SER A 3 53.33 36.45 -73.90
C SER A 3 52.13 37.31 -73.46
N PRO A 4 50.88 36.99 -73.84
CA PRO A 4 49.71 37.78 -73.47
C PRO A 4 49.29 37.51 -72.02
N VAL A 5 49.08 38.59 -71.28
CA VAL A 5 48.56 38.61 -69.91
C VAL A 5 47.08 38.24 -69.94
N ALA A 6 46.73 37.09 -69.37
CA ALA A 6 45.36 36.64 -69.20
C ALA A 6 44.68 37.44 -68.07
N GLY A 7 43.73 38.30 -68.45
CA GLY A 7 42.90 39.07 -67.54
C GLY A 7 42.03 38.16 -66.66
N GLY A 8 42.29 38.16 -65.36
CA GLY A 8 41.47 37.49 -64.36
C GLY A 8 40.09 38.12 -64.26
N VAL A 9 39.06 37.37 -64.63
CA VAL A 9 37.65 37.74 -64.45
C VAL A 9 37.35 37.78 -62.96
N GLN A 10 37.28 38.99 -62.37
CA GLN A 10 36.78 39.21 -61.03
C GLN A 10 35.32 38.73 -60.95
N ARG A 11 35.09 37.64 -60.20
CA ARG A 11 33.74 37.14 -59.94
C ARG A 11 33.04 38.12 -58.98
N PRO A 12 31.79 38.54 -59.28
CA PRO A 12 31.07 39.47 -58.43
C PRO A 12 30.82 38.86 -57.05
N HIS A 13 31.11 39.65 -56.01
CA HIS A 13 30.80 39.32 -54.63
C HIS A 13 29.27 39.18 -54.47
N ARG A 14 28.77 37.96 -54.27
CA ARG A 14 27.35 37.73 -53.94
C ARG A 14 27.11 38.20 -52.51
N VAL A 15 26.36 39.29 -52.37
CA VAL A 15 25.86 39.77 -51.08
C VAL A 15 24.91 38.70 -50.50
N PRO A 16 25.10 38.24 -49.24
CA PRO A 16 24.18 37.31 -48.59
C PRO A 16 22.77 37.91 -48.57
N ARG A 17 21.79 37.18 -49.10
CA ARG A 17 20.38 37.58 -48.97
C ARG A 17 19.94 37.36 -47.52
N PRO A 18 19.26 38.33 -46.88
CA PRO A 18 18.69 38.12 -45.56
C PRO A 18 17.66 36.98 -45.64
N VAL A 19 17.93 35.90 -44.92
CA VAL A 19 16.98 34.80 -44.74
C VAL A 19 15.83 35.36 -43.91
N ARG A 20 14.64 35.47 -44.49
CA ARG A 20 13.43 35.84 -43.75
C ARG A 20 13.17 34.74 -42.73
N ARG A 21 13.32 35.06 -41.45
CA ARG A 21 12.90 34.18 -40.37
C ARG A 21 11.38 34.20 -40.34
N ALA A 22 10.74 33.10 -40.73
CA ALA A 22 9.31 32.92 -40.49
C ALA A 22 9.11 32.85 -38.97
N GLY A 23 8.37 33.81 -38.42
CA GLY A 23 7.96 33.79 -37.02
C GLY A 23 6.82 32.79 -36.83
N PHE A 24 6.72 32.24 -35.61
CA PHE A 24 5.58 31.42 -35.21
C PHE A 24 4.31 32.26 -35.22
N THR A 25 3.26 31.77 -35.85
CA THR A 25 1.95 32.43 -35.84
C THR A 25 1.30 32.28 -34.47
N LEU A 26 0.49 33.26 -34.08
CA LEU A 26 -0.29 33.19 -32.83
C LEU A 26 -1.20 31.95 -32.80
N LEU A 27 -1.75 31.59 -33.97
CA LEU A 27 -2.59 30.40 -34.12
C LEU A 27 -1.83 29.12 -33.81
N GLU A 28 -0.60 28.97 -34.31
CA GLU A 28 0.24 27.79 -34.03
C GLU A 28 0.54 27.68 -32.53
N ILE A 29 0.84 28.78 -31.83
CA ILE A 29 1.04 28.74 -30.37
C ILE A 29 -0.25 28.30 -29.64
N LEU A 30 -1.41 28.79 -30.06
CA LEU A 30 -2.68 28.43 -29.44
C LEU A 30 -2.99 26.94 -29.61
N ILE A 31 -2.78 26.40 -30.82
CA ILE A 31 -2.98 24.97 -31.10
C ILE A 31 -2.01 24.12 -30.28
N VAL A 32 -0.74 24.51 -30.17
CA VAL A 32 0.27 23.78 -29.39
C VAL A 32 -0.13 23.71 -27.91
N ILE A 33 -0.58 24.81 -27.32
CA ILE A 33 -1.03 24.83 -25.92
C ILE A 33 -2.26 23.92 -25.74
N ALA A 34 -3.22 23.98 -26.67
CA ALA A 34 -4.41 23.11 -26.61
C ALA A 34 -4.06 21.62 -26.69
N ILE A 35 -3.10 21.22 -27.53
CA ILE A 35 -2.64 19.82 -27.59
C ILE A 35 -1.92 19.43 -26.30
N ILE A 36 -1.06 20.31 -25.78
CA ILE A 36 -0.29 20.06 -24.54
C ILE A 36 -1.25 19.84 -23.36
N THR A 37 -2.29 20.65 -23.19
CA THR A 37 -3.24 20.50 -22.07
C THR A 37 -4.01 19.17 -22.14
N ILE A 38 -4.40 18.74 -23.35
CA ILE A 38 -5.03 17.42 -23.56
C ILE A 38 -4.07 16.29 -23.15
N LEU A 39 -2.81 16.36 -23.59
CA LEU A 39 -1.80 15.35 -23.27
C LEU A 39 -1.52 15.27 -21.76
N PHE A 40 -1.45 16.42 -21.07
CA PHE A 40 -1.32 16.45 -19.60
C PHE A 40 -2.51 15.78 -18.90
N GLY A 41 -3.73 16.03 -19.36
CA GLY A 41 -4.93 15.40 -18.80
C GLY A 41 -4.88 13.87 -18.89
N ILE A 42 -4.51 13.34 -20.05
CA ILE A 42 -4.35 11.89 -20.27
C ILE A 42 -3.22 11.33 -19.40
N GLY A 43 -2.09 12.05 -19.32
CA GLY A 43 -0.92 11.63 -18.53
C GLY A 43 -1.23 11.47 -17.04
N ILE A 44 -1.97 12.41 -16.44
CA ILE A 44 -2.33 12.35 -15.02
C ILE A 44 -3.26 11.16 -14.74
N TYR A 45 -4.25 10.91 -15.59
CA TYR A 45 -5.17 9.79 -15.43
C TYR A 45 -4.44 8.44 -15.54
N GLY A 46 -3.58 8.30 -16.55
CA GLY A 46 -2.77 7.09 -16.74
C GLY A 46 -1.85 6.81 -15.56
N TYR A 47 -1.19 7.84 -15.01
CA TYR A 47 -0.30 7.69 -13.87
C TYR A 47 -1.03 7.16 -12.62
N ARG A 48 -2.21 7.71 -12.30
CA ARG A 48 -2.99 7.28 -11.12
C ARG A 48 -3.44 5.82 -11.21
N SER A 49 -3.90 5.38 -12.39
CA SER A 49 -4.32 3.99 -12.59
C SER A 49 -3.15 2.99 -12.46
N LEU A 50 -1.96 3.38 -12.94
CA LEU A 50 -0.75 2.58 -12.80
C LEU A 50 -0.29 2.49 -11.34
N GLU A 51 -0.32 3.61 -10.62
CA GLU A 51 0.02 3.67 -9.19
C GLU A 51 -0.92 2.79 -8.36
N GLU A 52 -2.24 2.87 -8.57
CA GLU A 52 -3.21 2.04 -7.86
C GLU A 52 -2.97 0.54 -8.12
N SER A 53 -2.70 0.17 -9.37
CA SER A 53 -2.40 -1.21 -9.75
C SER A 53 -1.09 -1.71 -9.12
N ALA A 54 -0.06 -0.87 -9.10
CA ALA A 54 1.22 -1.18 -8.48
C ALA A 54 1.09 -1.35 -6.96
N SER A 55 0.35 -0.44 -6.31
CA SER A 55 0.07 -0.49 -4.87
C SER A 55 -0.74 -1.73 -4.50
N LYS A 56 -1.80 -2.08 -5.25
CA LYS A 56 -2.54 -3.34 -5.05
C LYS A 56 -1.63 -4.57 -5.15
N LYS A 57 -0.74 -4.61 -6.14
CA LYS A 57 0.22 -5.72 -6.31
C LYS A 57 1.21 -5.80 -5.15
N LEU A 58 1.77 -4.66 -4.72
CA LEU A 58 2.68 -4.60 -3.59
C LEU A 58 1.97 -5.06 -2.30
N THR A 59 0.77 -4.55 -2.03
CA THR A 59 -0.05 -4.96 -0.88
C THR A 59 -0.34 -6.45 -0.87
N ARG A 60 -0.71 -7.05 -2.01
CA ARG A 60 -0.90 -8.51 -2.11
C ARG A 60 0.37 -9.28 -1.79
N THR A 61 1.52 -8.79 -2.26
CA THR A 61 2.83 -9.40 -1.95
C THR A 61 3.12 -9.32 -0.46
N THR A 62 2.89 -8.16 0.18
CA THR A 62 3.03 -7.98 1.63
C THR A 62 2.09 -8.90 2.41
N LEU A 63 0.82 -9.00 1.99
CA LEU A 63 -0.17 -9.90 2.60
C LEU A 63 0.25 -11.37 2.49
N GLY A 64 0.82 -11.78 1.35
CA GLY A 64 1.38 -13.12 1.16
C GLY A 64 2.55 -13.41 2.11
N SER A 65 3.49 -12.47 2.25
CA SER A 65 4.58 -12.56 3.22
C SER A 65 4.06 -12.63 4.66
N ALA A 66 3.05 -11.82 5.00
CA ALA A 66 2.43 -11.81 6.32
C ALA A 66 1.68 -13.12 6.64
N ALA A 67 0.98 -13.70 5.67
CA ALA A 67 0.39 -15.04 5.79
C ALA A 67 1.46 -16.12 6.01
N GLY A 68 2.63 -15.97 5.38
CA GLY A 68 3.80 -16.81 5.65
C GLY A 68 4.23 -16.80 7.12
N LEU A 69 4.12 -15.64 7.80
CA LEU A 69 4.42 -15.54 9.24
C LEU A 69 3.46 -16.41 10.07
N LEU A 70 2.16 -16.38 9.76
CA LEU A 70 1.15 -17.21 10.45
C LEU A 70 1.37 -18.69 10.20
N LYS A 71 1.73 -19.06 8.96
CA LYS A 71 2.08 -20.43 8.60
C LYS A 71 3.27 -20.94 9.41
N GLU A 72 4.31 -20.10 9.55
CA GLU A 72 5.50 -20.43 10.34
C GLU A 72 5.20 -20.53 11.85
N MET A 73 4.33 -19.68 12.37
CA MET A 73 3.86 -19.80 13.76
C MET A 73 3.16 -21.13 13.99
N ASN A 74 2.34 -21.56 13.04
CA ASN A 74 1.63 -22.83 13.14
C ASN A 74 2.59 -24.02 13.07
N SER A 75 3.59 -24.00 12.18
CA SER A 75 4.59 -25.07 12.09
C SER A 75 5.49 -25.17 13.33
N THR A 76 5.72 -24.06 14.03
CA THR A 76 6.54 -24.03 15.26
C THR A 76 5.73 -24.24 16.54
N GLY A 77 4.42 -24.50 16.44
CA GLY A 77 3.53 -24.64 17.60
C GLY A 77 3.30 -23.33 18.38
N SER A 78 3.84 -22.21 17.91
CA SER A 78 3.71 -20.91 18.57
C SER A 78 2.37 -20.21 18.28
N TYR A 79 1.56 -20.76 17.36
CA TYR A 79 0.29 -20.17 16.94
C TYR A 79 -0.69 -19.98 18.10
N ALA A 80 -0.65 -20.85 19.11
CA ALA A 80 -1.47 -20.72 20.31
C ALA A 80 -1.24 -19.39 21.06
N ARG A 81 -0.10 -18.72 20.87
CA ARG A 81 0.18 -17.39 21.44
C ARG A 81 -0.54 -16.26 20.69
N VAL A 82 -0.91 -16.49 19.44
CA VAL A 82 -1.72 -15.56 18.64
C VAL A 82 -3.21 -15.83 18.85
N GLU A 83 -3.62 -17.08 18.74
CA GLU A 83 -5.02 -17.45 18.93
C GLU A 83 -5.10 -18.78 19.69
N GLY A 84 -5.80 -18.77 20.83
CA GLY A 84 -5.81 -19.92 21.74
C GLY A 84 -6.93 -19.87 22.78
N PRO A 85 -7.03 -20.90 23.63
CA PRO A 85 -7.95 -20.91 24.77
C PRO A 85 -7.64 -19.77 25.73
N LYS A 86 -8.70 -19.19 26.32
CA LYS A 86 -8.57 -18.08 27.29
C LYS A 86 -7.67 -18.42 28.48
N ASP A 87 -7.68 -19.68 28.91
CA ASP A 87 -6.95 -20.16 30.09
C ASP A 87 -5.48 -20.49 29.81
N GLN A 88 -4.99 -20.25 28.59
CA GLN A 88 -3.60 -20.48 28.24
C GLN A 88 -2.67 -19.50 28.96
N ILE A 89 -1.50 -19.97 29.39
CA ILE A 89 -0.46 -19.17 30.05
C ILE A 89 0.81 -19.20 29.18
N PRO A 90 1.31 -18.06 28.65
CA PRO A 90 0.70 -16.73 28.73
C PRO A 90 -0.61 -16.63 27.91
N PRO A 91 -1.51 -15.68 28.23
CA PRO A 91 -2.74 -15.50 27.48
C PRO A 91 -2.48 -15.25 26.00
N PRO A 92 -3.31 -15.83 25.11
CA PRO A 92 -3.17 -15.62 23.68
C PRO A 92 -3.45 -14.15 23.34
N PHE A 93 -3.06 -13.73 22.14
CA PHE A 93 -3.40 -12.41 21.63
C PHE A 93 -4.91 -12.26 21.36
N TYR A 94 -5.52 -13.31 20.79
CA TYR A 94 -6.95 -13.49 20.60
C TYR A 94 -7.45 -14.77 21.29
N GLU A 95 -8.63 -14.71 21.90
CA GLU A 95 -9.35 -15.92 22.31
C GLU A 95 -9.88 -16.64 21.07
N LEU A 96 -9.93 -17.98 21.09
CA LEU A 96 -10.50 -18.77 20.00
C LEU A 96 -11.93 -18.33 19.68
N GLY A 97 -12.21 -18.07 18.40
CA GLY A 97 -13.52 -17.62 17.93
C GLY A 97 -13.84 -16.16 18.23
N PHE A 98 -12.89 -15.40 18.81
CA PHE A 98 -13.02 -13.96 18.96
C PHE A 98 -13.23 -13.32 17.57
N SER A 99 -14.22 -12.44 17.45
CA SER A 99 -14.39 -11.60 16.27
C SER A 99 -13.93 -10.19 16.57
N LEU A 100 -13.11 -9.64 15.68
CA LEU A 100 -12.60 -8.29 15.79
C LEU A 100 -13.63 -7.31 15.20
N THR A 101 -13.96 -6.24 15.91
CA THR A 101 -14.71 -5.12 15.33
C THR A 101 -13.78 -4.31 14.44
N ASN A 102 -14.24 -3.95 13.23
CA ASN A 102 -13.44 -3.10 12.36
C ASN A 102 -13.02 -1.79 13.06
N PRO A 103 -11.79 -1.32 12.83
CA PRO A 103 -11.28 -0.12 13.49
C PRO A 103 -11.73 1.19 12.81
N GLY A 104 -12.43 1.12 11.67
CA GLY A 104 -12.77 2.26 10.82
C GLY A 104 -11.62 2.73 9.94
N ASP A 105 -11.58 4.04 9.71
CA ASP A 105 -10.54 4.75 8.96
C ASP A 105 -9.19 4.71 9.70
N VAL A 106 -8.19 4.13 9.02
CA VAL A 106 -6.82 3.91 9.47
C VAL A 106 -5.79 4.73 8.69
N THR A 107 -6.26 5.72 7.92
CA THR A 107 -5.38 6.71 7.28
C THR A 107 -4.64 7.55 8.33
N VAL A 108 -3.56 8.21 7.89
CA VAL A 108 -2.69 9.01 8.76
C VAL A 108 -3.50 10.06 9.54
N GLY A 109 -3.30 10.12 10.86
CA GLY A 109 -3.98 11.07 11.74
C GLY A 109 -5.38 10.66 12.21
N LYS A 110 -5.90 9.50 11.78
CA LYS A 110 -7.24 9.03 12.17
C LYS A 110 -7.21 8.16 13.42
N ALA A 111 -8.34 8.17 14.13
CA ALA A 111 -8.51 7.41 15.37
C ALA A 111 -8.38 5.89 15.16
N GLY A 112 -8.84 5.35 14.04
CA GLY A 112 -8.72 3.91 13.74
C GLY A 112 -7.27 3.46 13.67
N ARG A 113 -6.40 4.27 13.04
CA ARG A 113 -4.95 4.03 12.99
C ARG A 113 -4.34 3.98 14.39
N ALA A 114 -4.72 4.93 15.25
CA ALA A 114 -4.26 4.98 16.62
C ALA A 114 -4.71 3.75 17.42
N LYS A 115 -5.95 3.25 17.23
CA LYS A 115 -6.44 2.02 17.88
C LYS A 115 -5.65 0.78 17.48
N ILE A 116 -5.25 0.66 16.22
CA ILE A 116 -4.43 -0.47 15.75
C ILE A 116 -3.01 -0.37 16.32
N ALA A 117 -2.45 0.84 16.33
CA ALA A 117 -1.04 1.03 16.54
C ALA A 117 -0.65 1.37 18.00
N ASN A 118 -1.59 1.83 18.83
CA ASN A 118 -1.34 2.07 20.26
C ASN A 118 -1.68 0.84 21.10
N ASP A 119 -0.84 0.58 22.09
CA ASP A 119 -1.09 -0.40 23.15
C ASP A 119 -1.98 0.21 24.24
N ASP A 120 -3.12 0.78 23.84
CA ASP A 120 -4.05 1.36 24.80
C ASP A 120 -4.93 0.26 25.40
N ALA A 121 -4.54 -0.19 26.60
CA ALA A 121 -5.23 -1.21 27.37
C ALA A 121 -6.69 -0.84 27.73
N THR A 122 -7.11 0.42 27.56
CA THR A 122 -8.49 0.83 27.81
C THR A 122 -9.45 0.41 26.72
N VAL A 123 -8.95 0.14 25.51
CA VAL A 123 -9.75 -0.35 24.39
C VAL A 123 -9.52 -1.85 24.30
N ASN A 124 -10.59 -2.65 24.32
CA ASN A 124 -10.55 -4.11 24.09
C ASN A 124 -10.11 -4.50 22.66
N THR A 125 -9.29 -3.66 22.00
CA THR A 125 -8.72 -3.90 20.68
C THR A 125 -7.26 -4.28 20.86
N PRO A 126 -6.89 -5.56 20.66
CA PRO A 126 -5.51 -5.99 20.79
C PRO A 126 -4.60 -5.19 19.85
N SER A 127 -3.55 -4.57 20.39
CA SER A 127 -2.65 -3.71 19.63
C SER A 127 -1.75 -4.50 18.69
N GLN A 128 -1.56 -4.04 17.45
CA GLN A 128 -0.63 -4.67 16.52
C GLN A 128 0.81 -4.63 17.04
N VAL A 129 1.17 -3.65 17.87
CA VAL A 129 2.48 -3.61 18.53
C VAL A 129 2.69 -4.83 19.43
N ARG A 130 1.70 -5.21 20.25
CA ARG A 130 1.78 -6.41 21.08
C ARG A 130 1.87 -7.67 20.22
N LEU A 131 1.10 -7.75 19.13
CA LEU A 131 1.23 -8.85 18.16
C LEU A 131 2.65 -8.93 17.61
N MET A 132 3.21 -7.82 17.14
CA MET A 132 4.55 -7.80 16.55
C MET A 132 5.63 -8.19 17.56
N LYS A 133 5.47 -7.86 18.85
CA LYS A 133 6.33 -8.39 19.94
C LYS A 133 6.21 -9.92 20.06
N ILE A 134 5.00 -10.48 19.99
CA ILE A 134 4.77 -11.93 20.02
C ILE A 134 5.42 -12.60 18.81
N LEU A 135 5.20 -12.07 17.60
CA LEU A 135 5.79 -12.59 16.36
C LEU A 135 7.32 -12.59 16.42
N ARG A 136 7.92 -11.47 16.84
CA ARG A 136 9.39 -11.33 16.92
C ARG A 136 10.03 -12.12 18.06
N SER A 137 9.26 -12.65 19.00
CA SER A 137 9.80 -13.53 20.03
C SER A 137 10.26 -14.89 19.49
N ASN A 138 9.81 -15.26 18.29
CA ASN A 138 10.36 -16.39 17.54
C ASN A 138 11.49 -15.88 16.60
N PRO A 139 12.74 -16.37 16.74
CA PRO A 139 13.87 -15.88 15.95
C PRO A 139 13.69 -16.03 14.43
N LYS A 140 13.05 -17.11 13.97
CA LYS A 140 12.81 -17.35 12.54
C LYS A 140 11.77 -16.38 11.97
N ILE A 141 10.72 -16.08 12.73
CA ILE A 141 9.73 -15.07 12.32
C ILE A 141 10.33 -13.66 12.38
N ALA A 142 11.18 -13.39 13.37
CA ALA A 142 11.91 -12.12 13.44
C ALA A 142 12.80 -11.90 12.21
N SER A 143 13.50 -12.93 11.73
CA SER A 143 14.29 -12.82 10.50
C SER A 143 13.42 -12.64 9.24
N MET A 144 12.26 -13.31 9.17
CA MET A 144 11.29 -13.09 8.10
C MET A 144 10.80 -11.63 8.09
N ILE A 145 10.45 -11.06 9.25
CA ILE A 145 10.02 -9.66 9.39
C ILE A 145 11.15 -8.71 8.99
N ALA A 146 12.41 -9.00 9.35
CA ALA A 146 13.56 -8.19 8.95
C ALA A 146 13.79 -8.18 7.43
N GLY A 147 13.29 -9.19 6.71
CA GLY A 147 13.32 -9.27 5.26
C GLY A 147 12.20 -8.51 4.53
N PHE A 148 11.25 -7.90 5.25
CA PHE A 148 10.22 -7.07 4.61
C PHE A 148 10.85 -5.82 3.99
N PRO A 149 10.32 -5.32 2.86
CA PRO A 149 10.75 -4.04 2.34
C PRO A 149 10.42 -2.93 3.35
N SER A 150 11.31 -1.96 3.51
CA SER A 150 11.17 -0.89 4.51
C SER A 150 9.84 -0.14 4.39
N GLN A 151 9.33 0.05 3.17
CA GLN A 151 8.03 0.69 2.90
C GLN A 151 6.81 -0.12 3.37
N ALA A 152 6.96 -1.43 3.59
CA ALA A 152 5.91 -2.28 4.16
C ALA A 152 6.02 -2.38 5.69
N LEU A 153 6.91 -1.59 6.31
CA LEU A 153 7.09 -1.52 7.74
C LEU A 153 6.81 -0.10 8.20
N LEU A 154 5.69 0.08 8.87
CA LEU A 154 5.36 1.29 9.58
C LEU A 154 6.24 1.38 10.82
N THR A 155 7.30 2.19 10.74
CA THR A 155 7.92 2.72 11.95
C THR A 155 6.90 3.65 12.59
N ALA A 156 6.73 3.49 13.88
CA ALA A 156 5.77 4.30 14.59
C ALA A 156 5.99 5.80 14.45
N ASP A 157 4.87 6.51 14.61
CA ASP A 157 4.81 7.97 14.59
C ASP A 157 6.02 8.60 15.31
N PRO A 158 6.78 9.50 14.66
CA PRO A 158 7.92 10.20 15.25
C PRO A 158 7.64 10.84 16.61
N GLY A 159 6.37 11.16 16.92
CA GLY A 159 5.96 11.70 18.22
C GLY A 159 5.88 10.68 19.37
N GLN A 160 6.07 9.38 19.10
CA GLN A 160 5.92 8.30 20.09
C GLN A 160 7.13 7.34 20.05
N PRO A 161 8.30 7.75 20.60
CA PRO A 161 9.55 6.98 20.55
C PRO A 161 9.48 5.61 21.25
N ALA A 162 8.43 5.35 22.04
CA ALA A 162 8.21 4.08 22.72
C ALA A 162 7.86 2.91 21.78
N ARG A 163 7.56 3.17 20.51
CA ARG A 163 7.19 2.13 19.56
C ARG A 163 8.40 1.71 18.70
N THR A 164 9.31 0.97 19.33
CA THR A 164 10.52 0.40 18.69
C THR A 164 10.22 -0.81 17.79
N VAL A 165 8.96 -1.22 17.71
CA VAL A 165 8.54 -2.41 16.98
C VAL A 165 7.79 -1.97 15.73
N PRO A 166 8.33 -2.22 14.52
CA PRO A 166 7.64 -1.87 13.29
C PRO A 166 6.36 -2.69 13.16
N ILE A 167 5.30 -2.06 12.66
CA ILE A 167 4.04 -2.72 12.28
C ILE A 167 4.07 -2.95 10.77
N ILE A 168 3.49 -4.03 10.28
CA ILE A 168 3.41 -4.26 8.83
C ILE A 168 2.36 -3.31 8.24
N SER A 169 2.69 -2.62 7.15
CA SER A 169 1.80 -1.72 6.41
C SER A 169 1.58 -2.19 4.97
N ASP A 170 0.50 -1.73 4.37
CA ASP A 170 0.25 -1.87 2.94
C ASP A 170 0.94 -0.76 2.12
N ALA A 171 0.72 -0.77 0.80
CA ALA A 171 1.31 0.18 -0.12
C ALA A 171 0.76 1.62 0.00
N TRP A 172 -0.33 1.83 0.75
CA TRP A 172 -0.91 3.15 1.03
C TRP A 172 -0.54 3.66 2.43
N ASP A 173 0.47 3.03 3.05
CA ASP A 173 0.91 3.34 4.40
C ASP A 173 -0.18 3.09 5.46
N ASN A 174 -1.18 2.25 5.17
CA ASN A 174 -2.19 1.83 6.15
C ASN A 174 -1.68 0.57 6.88
N PRO A 175 -1.84 0.47 8.21
CA PRO A 175 -1.40 -0.71 8.94
C PRO A 175 -2.22 -1.94 8.57
N LEU A 176 -1.54 -3.08 8.37
CA LEU A 176 -2.23 -4.36 8.20
C LEU A 176 -2.84 -4.80 9.53
N LEU A 177 -4.05 -5.36 9.44
CA LEU A 177 -4.81 -5.87 10.57
C LEU A 177 -4.75 -7.39 10.57
N LEU A 178 -4.21 -7.99 11.62
CA LEU A 178 -4.42 -9.42 11.89
C LEU A 178 -5.87 -9.61 12.37
N VAL A 179 -6.63 -10.39 11.62
CA VAL A 179 -8.01 -10.76 11.94
C VAL A 179 -8.02 -12.19 12.49
N PRO A 180 -8.60 -12.44 13.67
CA PRO A 180 -8.73 -13.78 14.27
C PRO A 180 -9.64 -14.71 13.47
N SER A 181 -9.71 -15.99 13.85
CA SER A 181 -10.60 -16.96 13.20
C SER A 181 -12.09 -16.58 13.24
N GLY A 182 -12.51 -15.85 14.28
CA GLY A 182 -13.90 -15.36 14.41
C GLY A 182 -14.23 -14.19 13.48
N GLY A 183 -13.26 -13.69 12.71
CA GLY A 183 -13.47 -12.74 11.62
C GLY A 183 -13.49 -11.25 11.99
N LEU A 184 -13.70 -10.41 10.97
CA LEU A 184 -13.77 -8.95 11.05
C LEU A 184 -15.22 -8.48 10.89
N LYS A 185 -15.81 -7.92 11.95
CA LYS A 185 -17.21 -7.44 12.00
C LYS A 185 -17.36 -5.99 11.54
N GLY A 186 -18.55 -5.65 11.06
CA GLY A 186 -18.93 -4.27 10.74
C GLY A 186 -18.41 -3.76 9.39
N VAL A 187 -18.13 -4.67 8.46
CA VAL A 187 -17.73 -4.32 7.09
C VAL A 187 -18.98 -4.15 6.23
N ASN A 188 -19.08 -3.05 5.50
CA ASN A 188 -20.20 -2.74 4.60
C ASN A 188 -19.74 -2.91 3.15
N PHE A 189 -20.45 -3.71 2.38
CA PHE A 189 -20.17 -3.89 0.95
C PHE A 189 -21.08 -3.02 0.09
N GLU A 190 -20.57 -2.61 -1.08
CA GLU A 190 -21.34 -1.83 -2.07
C GLU A 190 -22.63 -2.50 -2.53
N ASN A 191 -22.75 -3.82 -2.40
CA ASN A 191 -23.98 -4.56 -2.74
C ASN A 191 -25.15 -4.31 -1.76
N GLY A 192 -25.00 -3.37 -0.81
CA GLY A 192 -26.01 -3.03 0.20
C GLY A 192 -25.98 -3.94 1.42
N SER A 193 -25.06 -4.90 1.49
CA SER A 193 -24.88 -5.77 2.65
C SER A 193 -24.11 -5.04 3.74
N ASN A 194 -24.85 -4.49 4.70
CA ASN A 194 -24.26 -3.79 5.84
C ASN A 194 -23.83 -4.77 6.95
N ASN A 195 -22.84 -4.37 7.73
CA ASN A 195 -22.41 -5.04 8.96
C ASN A 195 -22.06 -6.54 8.78
N GLN A 196 -21.39 -6.88 7.69
CA GLN A 196 -20.91 -8.25 7.44
C GLN A 196 -19.76 -8.62 8.37
N THR A 197 -19.62 -9.93 8.61
CA THR A 197 -18.46 -10.52 9.27
C THR A 197 -17.60 -11.22 8.22
N ILE A 198 -16.38 -10.73 8.02
CA ILE A 198 -15.45 -11.30 7.05
C ILE A 198 -14.63 -12.38 7.73
N THR A 199 -14.65 -13.59 7.18
CA THR A 199 -13.80 -14.69 7.63
C THR A 199 -12.85 -15.09 6.50
N SER A 200 -11.88 -15.96 6.80
CA SER A 200 -10.87 -16.47 5.85
C SER A 200 -11.43 -17.26 4.65
N SER A 201 -12.75 -17.34 4.51
CA SER A 201 -13.48 -18.08 3.49
C SER A 201 -14.25 -17.24 2.48
N GLY A 202 -14.34 -15.93 2.73
CA GLY A 202 -15.23 -15.06 1.98
C GLY A 202 -16.72 -15.12 2.38
N GLN A 203 -17.12 -15.89 3.39
CA GLN A 203 -18.49 -15.88 3.97
C GLN A 203 -18.51 -15.82 5.51
N THR A 204 -19.69 -15.66 6.11
CA THR A 204 -19.96 -15.45 7.55
C THR A 204 -19.49 -16.56 8.50
N THR A 205 -19.02 -17.72 7.99
CA THR A 205 -18.37 -18.78 8.78
C THR A 205 -17.35 -19.53 7.92
N SER A 206 -16.09 -19.65 8.37
CA SER A 206 -14.95 -20.16 7.58
C SER A 206 -14.88 -21.70 7.51
N PRO A 207 -14.52 -22.31 6.35
CA PRO A 207 -14.16 -23.72 6.23
C PRO A 207 -12.85 -24.11 6.93
N ALA A 208 -12.07 -23.15 7.45
CA ALA A 208 -10.81 -23.44 8.14
C ALA A 208 -10.65 -22.79 9.53
N ASN A 209 -11.49 -21.80 9.89
CA ASN A 209 -11.43 -21.07 11.17
C ASN A 209 -9.99 -20.68 11.56
N ARG A 210 -9.27 -20.01 10.66
CA ARG A 210 -7.91 -19.51 10.92
C ARG A 210 -7.85 -17.99 10.80
N ALA A 211 -6.99 -17.39 11.61
CA ALA A 211 -6.60 -16.00 11.49
C ALA A 211 -6.01 -15.69 10.10
N PHE A 212 -6.18 -14.44 9.65
CA PHE A 212 -5.70 -13.94 8.36
C PHE A 212 -5.33 -12.47 8.47
N TRP A 213 -4.59 -11.94 7.50
CA TRP A 213 -4.27 -10.51 7.44
C TRP A 213 -5.22 -9.77 6.51
N ALA A 214 -5.57 -8.54 6.89
CA ALA A 214 -6.41 -7.64 6.11
C ALA A 214 -5.70 -6.29 5.90
N SER A 215 -5.83 -5.73 4.71
CA SER A 215 -5.48 -4.35 4.36
C SER A 215 -6.77 -3.58 4.11
N ALA A 216 -6.77 -2.32 4.54
CA ALA A 216 -7.87 -1.38 4.37
C ALA A 216 -7.95 -0.78 2.96
N GLY A 217 -7.07 -1.21 2.04
CA GLY A 217 -7.09 -0.74 0.67
C GLY A 217 -6.65 0.71 0.47
N PRO A 218 -6.84 1.24 -0.76
CA PRO A 218 -6.62 2.64 -1.13
C PRO A 218 -7.27 3.67 -0.22
N ASP A 219 -8.50 3.43 0.23
CA ASP A 219 -9.24 4.43 1.00
C ASP A 219 -8.93 4.41 2.50
N GLY A 220 -8.31 3.32 2.97
CA GLY A 220 -7.85 3.14 4.33
C GLY A 220 -8.98 2.94 5.33
N ASP A 221 -10.18 2.52 4.94
CA ASP A 221 -11.32 2.36 5.84
C ASP A 221 -11.90 0.94 5.82
N PHE A 222 -11.64 0.19 6.89
CA PHE A 222 -12.16 -1.17 7.04
C PHE A 222 -13.69 -1.26 7.14
N THR A 223 -14.42 -0.14 7.31
CA THR A 223 -15.89 -0.17 7.24
C THR A 223 -16.40 -0.34 5.82
N LYS A 224 -15.57 -0.08 4.80
CA LYS A 224 -15.94 -0.20 3.39
C LYS A 224 -15.24 -1.42 2.82
N GLY A 225 -16.04 -2.36 2.32
CA GLY A 225 -15.60 -3.70 1.93
C GLY A 225 -15.14 -3.82 0.48
N ASP A 226 -15.23 -2.76 -0.31
CA ASP A 226 -15.05 -2.75 -1.76
C ASP A 226 -13.58 -2.84 -2.19
N ASP A 227 -12.67 -2.21 -1.46
CA ASP A 227 -11.25 -2.15 -1.79
C ASP A 227 -10.33 -2.85 -0.76
N ASN A 228 -10.93 -3.38 0.32
CA ASN A 228 -10.24 -4.22 1.30
C ASN A 228 -9.59 -5.44 0.62
N LEU A 229 -8.36 -5.73 1.02
CA LEU A 229 -7.59 -6.87 0.51
C LEU A 229 -7.29 -7.86 1.64
N TYR A 230 -7.44 -9.15 1.37
CA TYR A 230 -7.25 -10.19 2.39
C TYR A 230 -6.20 -11.21 1.99
N SER A 231 -5.42 -11.69 2.96
CA SER A 231 -4.29 -12.60 2.69
C SER A 231 -4.69 -13.99 2.20
N PHE A 232 -5.96 -14.36 2.28
CA PHE A 232 -6.50 -15.62 1.76
C PHE A 232 -6.99 -15.53 0.31
N GLN A 233 -6.98 -14.34 -0.30
CA GLN A 233 -7.35 -14.14 -1.71
C GLN A 233 -6.17 -14.33 -2.68
N ASN A 234 -4.98 -14.65 -2.15
CA ASN A 234 -3.73 -14.79 -2.92
C ASN A 234 -3.39 -16.25 -3.21
#